data_AF-A0A674A8T9-F1
#
_entry.id   AF-A0A674A8T9-F1
#
_cell.length_a   1.000
_cell.length_b   1.000
_cell.length_c   1.000
_cell.angle_alpha   90.00
_cell.angle_beta   90.00
_cell.angle_gamma   90.00
#
_symmetry.space_group_name_H-M   'P 1'
#
loop_
_entity.id
_entity.type
_entity.pdbx_description
1 polymer ?
#
loop_
_entity_poly.entity_id
_entity_poly.type
_entity_poly.pdbx_seq_one_letter_code
_entity_poly.pdbx_strand_id
1 'polypeptide(L)'
;MESLYHQTNKQIQEVQSLMGRLENTDRQSVHLLENDLQVRIDQIFSHLERLEILASKEPPNRRQNAKLRVDQLKYDVQHLQTALRNFQHRRYSRESQDREREELMSRTFTTNDADTSIPIDETLQLNSNLNNAHRGMDDLLGSGSSILTGLRDQRGTLKGTHKKMLDVANMLGLSNTVMRLIEKRATQDKFIMIGGMLLTCVVMFLVVKYLG
;
A
#
# COMPACT_ATOMS: atom_id res chain seq x y z
N MET A 1 2.32 28.96 -3.46
CA MET A 1 3.01 27.67 -3.16
C MET A 1 4.24 27.93 -2.31
N GLU A 2 5.16 28.78 -2.76
CA GLU A 2 6.41 29.08 -2.02
C GLU A 2 6.21 29.71 -0.63
N SER A 3 5.28 30.65 -0.44
CA SER A 3 5.04 31.25 0.88
C SER A 3 4.58 30.24 1.92
N LEU A 4 3.62 29.39 1.53
CA LEU A 4 3.10 28.31 2.38
C LEU A 4 4.18 27.26 2.68
N TYR A 5 5.03 26.93 1.70
CA TYR A 5 6.16 26.02 1.90
C TYR A 5 7.14 26.52 2.97
N HIS A 6 7.55 27.79 2.90
CA HIS A 6 8.47 28.36 3.89
C HIS A 6 7.84 28.45 5.28
N GLN A 7 6.55 28.77 5.35
CA GLN A 7 5.80 28.79 6.60
C GLN A 7 5.73 27.39 7.24
N THR A 8 5.35 26.37 6.47
CA THR A 8 5.30 24.98 6.94
C THR A 8 6.68 24.49 7.39
N ASN A 9 7.73 24.80 6.63
CA ASN A 9 9.10 24.41 6.98
C ASN A 9 9.56 25.07 8.30
N LYS A 10 9.24 26.35 8.50
CA LYS A 10 9.52 27.05 9.75
C LYS A 10 8.78 26.41 10.94
N GLN A 11 7.50 26.07 10.78
CA GLN A 11 6.71 25.39 11.81
C GLN A 11 7.29 24.01 12.16
N ILE A 12 7.79 23.26 11.18
CA ILE A 12 8.47 21.97 11.41
C ILE A 12 9.73 22.14 12.27
N GLN A 13 10.55 23.15 11.97
CA GLN A 13 11.75 23.44 12.77
C GLN A 13 11.41 23.87 14.21
N GLU A 14 10.34 24.65 14.38
CA GLU A 14 9.83 25.01 15.71
C GLU A 14 9.37 23.76 16.49
N VAL A 15 8.63 22.85 15.86
CA VAL A 15 8.21 21.57 16.47
C VAL A 15 9.40 20.71 16.84
N GLN A 16 10.42 20.62 15.99
CA GLN A 16 11.68 19.91 16.30
C GLN A 16 12.38 20.49 17.53
N SER A 17 12.48 21.82 17.62
CA SER A 17 13.08 22.50 18.77
C SER A 17 12.29 22.25 20.07
N LEU A 18 10.96 22.35 20.00
CA LEU A 18 10.07 22.05 21.13
C LEU A 18 10.15 20.59 21.57
N MET A 19 10.30 19.66 20.62
CA MET A 19 10.49 18.24 20.89
C MET A 19 11.84 17.96 21.57
N GLY A 20 12.92 18.65 21.19
CA GLY A 20 14.20 18.57 21.92
C GLY A 20 14.13 19.15 23.34
N ARG A 21 13.25 20.12 23.58
CA ARG A 21 12.98 20.65 24.93
C ARG A 21 12.10 19.71 25.76
N LEU A 22 11.28 18.89 25.11
CA LEU A 22 10.39 17.92 25.77
C LEU A 22 11.16 16.93 26.65
N GLU A 23 12.37 16.53 26.23
CA GLU A 23 13.23 15.62 27.00
C GLU A 23 13.74 16.22 28.31
N ASN A 24 13.83 17.56 28.40
CA ASN A 24 14.37 18.28 29.55
C ASN A 24 13.29 18.97 30.40
N THR A 25 12.02 18.82 30.02
CA THR A 25 10.90 19.52 30.65
C THR A 25 10.37 18.72 31.85
N ASP A 26 9.88 19.43 32.87
CA ASP A 26 9.46 18.83 34.14
C ASP A 26 8.17 17.99 34.00
N ARG A 27 8.07 16.87 34.74
CA ARG A 27 7.06 15.81 34.57
C ARG A 27 5.62 16.33 34.50
N GLN A 28 5.28 17.38 35.26
CA GLN A 28 3.94 17.97 35.29
C GLN A 28 3.61 18.81 34.05
N SER A 29 4.62 19.46 33.47
CA SER A 29 4.47 20.37 32.31
C SER A 29 4.65 19.67 30.96
N VAL A 30 5.26 18.47 30.96
CA VAL A 30 5.46 17.64 29.76
C VAL A 30 4.14 17.36 29.04
N HIS A 31 3.06 17.03 29.75
CA HIS A 31 1.76 16.74 29.14
C HIS A 31 1.16 17.92 28.37
N LEU A 32 1.31 19.13 28.90
CA LEU A 32 0.81 20.34 28.25
C LEU A 32 1.59 20.61 26.97
N LEU A 33 2.91 20.40 27.01
CA LEU A 33 3.78 20.55 25.85
C LEU A 33 3.54 19.46 24.80
N GLU A 34 3.27 18.21 25.21
CA GLU A 34 2.86 17.12 24.30
C GLU A 34 1.56 17.47 23.56
N ASN A 35 0.56 18.00 24.28
CA ASN A 35 -0.70 18.39 23.67
C ASN A 35 -0.54 19.55 22.69
N ASP A 36 0.23 20.58 23.06
CA ASP A 36 0.57 21.69 22.15
C ASP A 36 1.33 21.21 20.91
N LEU A 37 2.32 20.31 21.08
CA LEU A 37 3.06 19.70 19.98
C LEU A 37 2.14 18.91 19.04
N GLN A 38 1.17 18.17 19.58
CA GLN A 38 0.23 17.40 18.79
C GLN A 38 -0.68 18.31 17.96
N VAL A 39 -1.24 19.37 18.57
CA VAL A 39 -2.04 20.38 17.86
C VAL A 39 -1.22 21.05 16.75
N ARG A 40 0.05 21.39 17.01
CA ARG A 40 0.93 21.99 15.99
C ARG A 40 1.23 21.03 14.84
N ILE A 41 1.45 19.75 15.12
CA ILE A 41 1.66 18.72 14.08
C ILE A 41 0.40 18.57 13.22
N ASP A 42 -0.79 18.57 13.80
CA ASP A 42 -2.06 18.47 13.07
C ASP A 42 -2.31 19.69 12.17
N GLN A 43 -1.94 20.90 12.64
CA GLN A 43 -1.95 22.11 11.84
C GLN A 43 -0.98 22.03 10.65
N ILE A 44 0.23 21.52 10.87
CA ILE A 44 1.24 21.31 9.81
C ILE A 44 0.74 20.30 8.77
N PHE A 45 0.07 19.23 9.18
CA PHE A 45 -0.57 18.28 8.27
C PHE A 45 -1.64 18.96 7.39
N SER A 46 -2.49 19.79 8.00
CA SER A 46 -3.51 20.56 7.26
C SER A 46 -2.87 21.52 6.24
N HIS A 47 -1.74 22.14 6.59
CA HIS A 47 -0.96 22.96 5.66
C HIS A 47 -0.33 22.15 4.53
N LEU A 48 0.15 20.93 4.82
CA LEU A 48 0.70 20.02 3.81
C LEU A 48 -0.34 19.54 2.81
N GLU A 49 -1.55 19.19 3.25
CA GLU A 49 -2.65 18.83 2.34
C GLU A 49 -2.97 19.97 1.37
N ARG A 50 -3.01 21.21 1.89
CA ARG A 50 -3.21 22.41 1.05
C ARG A 50 -2.03 22.64 0.10
N LEU A 51 -0.80 22.38 0.55
CA LEU A 51 0.41 22.48 -0.26
C LEU A 51 0.44 21.42 -1.38
N GLU A 52 -0.03 20.21 -1.12
CA GLU A 52 -0.15 19.11 -2.09
C GLU A 52 -1.14 19.49 -3.22
N ILE A 53 -2.29 20.07 -2.85
CA ILE A 53 -3.25 20.61 -3.82
C ILE A 53 -2.60 21.71 -4.66
N LEU A 54 -1.86 22.64 -4.06
CA LEU A 54 -1.18 23.72 -4.79
C LEU A 54 -0.07 23.18 -5.70
N ALA A 55 0.70 22.19 -5.23
CA ALA A 55 1.75 21.53 -6.00
C ALA A 55 1.17 20.80 -7.22
N SER A 56 -0.01 20.18 -7.09
CA SER A 56 -0.69 19.51 -8.21
C SER A 56 -1.13 20.46 -9.33
N LYS A 57 -1.36 21.74 -8.99
CA LYS A 57 -1.83 22.80 -9.90
C LYS A 57 -0.69 23.55 -10.60
N GLU A 58 0.57 23.25 -10.29
CA GLU A 58 1.72 23.90 -10.94
C GLU A 58 1.96 23.39 -12.37
N PRO A 59 2.57 24.23 -13.23
CA PRO A 59 2.90 23.84 -14.59
C PRO A 59 3.82 22.61 -14.61
N PRO A 60 3.73 21.74 -15.64
CA PRO A 60 4.39 20.43 -15.67
C PRO A 60 5.92 20.49 -15.44
N ASN A 61 6.59 21.57 -15.87
CA ASN A 61 8.03 21.77 -15.68
C ASN A 61 8.44 22.04 -14.21
N ARG A 62 7.54 22.58 -13.36
CA ARG A 62 7.82 22.86 -11.94
C ARG A 62 7.13 21.86 -11.01
N ARG A 63 6.07 21.20 -11.49
CA ARG A 63 5.25 20.23 -10.74
C ARG A 63 6.06 19.09 -10.12
N GLN A 64 7.04 18.54 -10.84
CA GLN A 64 7.87 17.45 -10.31
C GLN A 64 8.72 17.90 -9.11
N ASN A 65 9.33 19.09 -9.19
CA ASN A 65 10.14 19.63 -8.10
C ASN A 65 9.28 20.05 -6.90
N ALA A 66 8.12 20.67 -7.16
CA ALA A 66 7.14 21.01 -6.13
C ALA A 66 6.66 19.77 -5.37
N LYS A 67 6.34 18.69 -6.09
CA LYS A 67 5.91 17.43 -5.50
C LYS A 67 7.00 16.79 -4.63
N LEU A 68 8.25 16.75 -5.13
CA LEU A 68 9.38 16.23 -4.35
C LEU A 68 9.56 16.99 -3.03
N ARG A 69 9.44 18.32 -3.04
CA ARG A 69 9.54 19.16 -1.85
C ARG A 69 8.40 18.92 -0.85
N VAL A 70 7.17 18.73 -1.34
CA VAL A 70 6.02 18.36 -0.48
C VAL A 70 6.22 16.97 0.12
N ASP A 71 6.70 16.01 -0.68
CA ASP A 71 6.97 14.64 -0.21
C ASP A 71 8.06 14.61 0.88
N GLN A 72 9.10 15.43 0.76
CA GLN A 72 10.12 15.61 1.80
C GLN A 72 9.52 16.14 3.11
N LEU A 73 8.77 17.25 3.04
CA LEU A 73 8.12 17.80 4.24
C LEU A 73 7.15 16.80 4.89
N LYS A 74 6.44 16.02 4.07
CA LYS A 74 5.52 14.98 4.56
C LYS A 74 6.26 13.91 5.34
N TYR A 75 7.42 13.47 4.83
CA TYR A 75 8.27 12.52 5.53
C TYR A 75 8.75 13.07 6.89
N ASP A 76 9.22 14.32 6.91
CA ASP A 76 9.71 14.96 8.15
C ASP A 76 8.61 15.04 9.22
N VAL A 77 7.40 15.41 8.82
CA VAL A 77 6.25 15.52 9.74
C VAL A 77 5.79 14.16 10.25
N GLN A 78 5.77 13.13 9.39
CA GLN A 78 5.48 11.76 9.82
C GLN A 78 6.52 11.23 10.82
N HIS A 79 7.79 11.57 10.59
CA HIS A 79 8.86 11.23 11.52
C HIS A 79 8.65 11.91 12.89
N LEU A 80 8.31 13.20 12.90
CA LEU A 80 8.03 13.93 14.15
C LEU A 80 6.81 13.38 14.89
N GLN A 81 5.75 13.04 14.17
CA GLN A 81 4.56 12.41 14.76
C GLN A 81 4.90 11.06 15.40
N THR A 82 5.71 10.25 14.74
CA THR A 82 6.16 8.95 15.27
C THR A 82 7.04 9.15 16.51
N ALA A 83 7.95 10.13 16.49
CA ALA A 83 8.77 10.48 17.64
C ALA A 83 7.92 10.91 18.85
N LEU A 84 6.89 11.75 18.63
CA LEU A 84 5.99 12.20 19.69
C LEU A 84 5.23 11.02 20.30
N ARG A 85 4.69 10.14 19.46
CA ARG A 85 3.94 8.96 19.91
C ARG A 85 4.82 8.00 20.72
N ASN A 86 6.07 7.80 20.30
CA ASN A 86 7.03 6.98 21.03
C ASN A 86 7.36 7.58 22.40
N PHE A 87 7.52 8.90 22.47
CA PHE A 87 7.76 9.60 23.73
C PHE A 87 6.56 9.46 24.68
N GLN A 88 5.35 9.73 24.20
CA GLN A 88 4.10 9.54 24.94
C GLN A 88 3.95 8.12 25.46
N HIS A 89 4.23 7.11 24.62
CA HIS A 89 4.15 5.70 25.00
C HIS A 89 5.14 5.34 26.10
N ARG A 90 6.41 5.77 25.98
CA ARG A 90 7.43 5.58 27.03
C ARG A 90 7.03 6.25 28.34
N ARG A 91 6.45 7.45 28.28
CA ARG A 91 5.95 8.18 29.46
C ARG A 91 4.81 7.43 30.13
N TYR A 92 3.80 7.03 29.37
CA TYR A 92 2.64 6.29 29.88
C TYR A 92 3.04 4.94 30.50
N SER A 93 3.96 4.21 29.86
CA SER A 93 4.46 2.94 30.38
C SER A 93 5.22 3.12 31.71
N ARG A 94 6.04 4.17 31.84
CA ARG A 94 6.70 4.52 33.11
C ARG A 94 5.69 4.90 34.18
N GLU A 95 4.69 5.70 33.83
CA GLU A 95 3.65 6.12 34.77
C GLU A 95 2.80 4.93 35.25
N SER A 96 2.47 3.97 34.38
CA SER A 96 1.77 2.75 34.79
C SER A 96 2.63 1.86 35.70
N GLN A 97 3.94 1.75 35.43
CA GLN A 97 4.87 1.00 36.28
C GLN A 97 5.04 1.64 37.65
N ASP A 98 5.17 2.97 37.71
CA ASP A 98 5.26 3.72 38.96
C ASP A 98 3.97 3.55 39.78
N ARG A 99 2.78 3.60 39.14
CA ARG A 99 1.49 3.34 39.80
C ARG A 99 1.34 1.91 40.29
N GLU A 100 1.67 0.91 39.49
CA GLU A 100 1.62 -0.50 39.89
C GLU A 100 2.58 -0.76 41.06
N ARG A 101 3.76 -0.15 41.03
CA ARG A 101 4.71 -0.18 42.15
C ARG A 101 4.13 0.46 43.40
N GLU A 102 3.49 1.63 43.29
CA GLU A 102 2.82 2.29 44.41
C GLU A 102 1.67 1.44 44.97
N GLU A 103 0.87 0.80 44.12
CA GLU A 103 -0.20 -0.11 44.55
C GLU A 103 0.37 -1.30 45.34
N LEU A 104 1.45 -1.91 44.85
CA LEU A 104 2.15 -2.99 45.54
C LEU A 104 2.76 -2.54 46.88
N MET A 105 3.27 -1.31 46.94
CA MET A 105 3.84 -0.72 48.16
C MET A 105 2.76 -0.27 49.16
N SER A 106 1.60 0.16 48.68
CA SER A 106 0.46 0.59 49.51
C SER A 106 -0.27 -0.61 50.14
N ARG A 107 -0.09 -1.80 49.58
CA ARG A 107 -0.59 -3.04 50.15
C ARG A 107 0.17 -3.32 51.44
N THR A 108 -0.44 -3.01 52.58
CA THR A 108 0.12 -3.25 53.91
C THR A 108 0.54 -4.71 54.02
N PHE A 109 1.84 -4.96 54.22
CA PHE A 109 2.39 -6.28 54.51
C PHE A 109 1.76 -6.82 55.80
N THR A 110 0.76 -7.67 55.68
CA THR A 110 0.25 -8.48 56.79
C THR A 110 1.19 -9.65 56.98
N THR A 111 1.92 -9.69 58.10
CA THR A 111 2.79 -10.81 58.44
C THR A 111 1.95 -12.03 58.79
N ASN A 112 2.22 -13.14 58.08
CA ASN A 112 1.78 -14.51 58.36
C ASN A 112 0.27 -14.79 58.23
N ASP A 113 -0.16 -15.17 57.03
CA ASP A 113 -1.12 -16.27 56.91
C ASP A 113 -0.38 -17.50 56.37
N ALA A 114 -0.51 -18.61 57.08
CA ALA A 114 0.13 -19.89 56.81
C ALA A 114 -0.30 -20.54 55.47
N ASP A 115 -1.21 -19.89 54.74
CA ASP A 115 -1.68 -20.25 53.40
C ASP A 115 -0.84 -19.58 52.28
N THR A 116 0.21 -18.83 52.64
CA THR A 116 1.15 -18.21 51.70
C THR A 116 2.22 -19.21 51.22
N SER A 117 1.85 -20.46 50.95
CA SER A 117 2.57 -21.23 49.93
C SER A 117 2.11 -20.70 48.58
N ILE A 118 2.60 -19.53 48.19
CA ILE A 118 2.40 -19.00 46.85
C ILE A 118 2.93 -20.08 45.90
N PRO A 119 2.12 -20.65 44.98
CA PRO A 119 2.64 -21.46 43.90
C PRO A 119 3.30 -20.50 42.91
N ILE A 120 4.45 -19.96 43.32
CA ILE A 120 5.29 -19.05 42.51
C ILE A 120 5.62 -19.74 41.19
N ASP A 121 5.77 -21.07 41.23
CA ASP A 121 6.07 -21.86 40.05
C ASP A 121 4.91 -21.91 39.04
N GLU A 122 3.66 -22.04 39.49
CA GLU A 122 2.50 -22.12 38.59
C GLU A 122 2.21 -20.78 37.91
N THR A 123 2.34 -19.67 38.63
CA THR A 123 2.13 -18.32 38.06
C THR A 123 3.27 -17.90 37.12
N LEU A 124 4.52 -18.25 37.42
CA LEU A 124 5.65 -18.04 36.51
C LEU A 124 5.56 -18.91 35.26
N GLN A 125 5.16 -20.17 35.41
CA GLN A 125 4.87 -21.06 34.27
C GLN A 125 3.72 -20.51 33.44
N LEU A 126 2.64 -20.03 34.06
CA LEU A 126 1.53 -19.42 33.33
C LEU A 126 1.96 -18.16 32.58
N ASN A 127 2.78 -17.30 33.20
CA ASN A 127 3.28 -16.07 32.56
C ASN A 127 4.22 -16.37 31.39
N SER A 128 5.16 -17.31 31.57
CA SER A 128 6.05 -17.75 30.49
C SER A 128 5.28 -18.42 29.35
N ASN A 129 4.25 -19.22 29.66
CA ASN A 129 3.35 -19.81 28.68
C ASN A 129 2.52 -18.74 27.95
N LEU A 130 2.04 -17.70 28.65
CA LEU A 130 1.36 -16.55 28.05
C LEU A 130 2.29 -15.79 27.11
N ASN A 131 3.53 -15.57 27.51
CA ASN A 131 4.52 -14.83 26.72
C ASN A 131 4.94 -15.64 25.48
N ASN A 132 5.06 -16.96 25.60
CA ASN A 132 5.26 -17.87 24.47
C ASN A 132 4.04 -17.92 23.55
N ALA A 133 2.83 -17.93 24.11
CA ALA A 133 1.58 -17.88 23.35
C ALA A 133 1.43 -16.55 22.59
N HIS A 134 1.83 -15.43 23.20
CA HIS A 134 1.80 -14.12 22.57
C HIS A 134 2.77 -14.05 21.39
N ARG A 135 4.01 -14.57 21.55
CA ARG A 135 4.96 -14.71 20.43
C ARG A 135 4.46 -15.63 19.33
N GLY A 136 3.87 -16.77 19.69
CA GLY A 136 3.25 -17.68 18.71
C GLY A 136 2.08 -17.03 17.97
N MET A 137 1.29 -16.19 18.64
CA MET A 137 0.22 -15.43 18.02
C MET A 137 0.74 -14.33 17.08
N ASP A 138 1.82 -13.65 17.46
CA ASP A 138 2.48 -12.66 16.60
C ASP A 138 3.07 -13.31 15.33
N ASP A 139 3.67 -14.50 15.44
CA ASP A 139 4.15 -15.28 14.30
C ASP A 139 3.00 -15.73 13.38
N LEU A 140 1.86 -16.11 13.96
CA LEU A 140 0.65 -16.44 13.20
C LEU A 140 0.03 -15.22 12.51
N LEU A 141 0.05 -14.05 13.15
CA LEU A 141 -0.39 -12.78 12.54
C LEU A 141 0.55 -12.34 11.41
N GLY A 142 1.86 -12.46 11.61
CA GLY A 142 2.87 -12.21 10.58
C GLY A 142 2.69 -13.14 9.37
N SER A 143 2.48 -14.43 9.62
CA SER A 143 2.20 -15.43 8.59
C SER A 143 0.85 -15.21 7.91
N GLY A 144 -0.19 -14.80 8.66
CA GLY A 144 -1.50 -14.47 8.10
C GLY A 144 -1.46 -13.25 7.18
N SER A 145 -0.68 -12.24 7.54
CA SER A 145 -0.45 -11.04 6.72
C SER A 145 0.26 -11.37 5.40
N SER A 146 1.29 -12.23 5.44
CA SER A 146 2.01 -12.66 4.23
C SER A 146 1.13 -13.52 3.33
N ILE A 147 0.33 -14.42 3.88
CA ILE A 147 -0.66 -15.21 3.14
C ILE A 147 -1.71 -14.30 2.49
N LEU A 148 -2.25 -13.32 3.21
CA LEU A 148 -3.24 -12.39 2.67
C LEU A 148 -2.66 -11.53 1.53
N THR A 149 -1.41 -11.11 1.67
CA THR A 149 -0.67 -10.39 0.62
C THR A 149 -0.46 -11.28 -0.61
N GLY A 150 -0.06 -12.54 -0.41
CA GLY A 150 0.04 -13.53 -1.48
C GLY A 150 -1.29 -13.78 -2.20
N LEU A 151 -2.41 -13.85 -1.47
CA LEU A 151 -3.75 -13.98 -2.06
C LEU A 151 -4.14 -12.72 -2.86
N ARG A 152 -3.78 -11.53 -2.38
CA ARG A 152 -3.98 -10.27 -3.10
C ARG A 152 -3.19 -10.23 -4.40
N ASP A 153 -1.93 -10.68 -4.37
CA ASP A 153 -1.06 -10.74 -5.54
C ASP A 153 -1.55 -11.80 -6.54
N GLN A 154 -1.99 -12.97 -6.07
CA GLN A 154 -2.63 -13.99 -6.91
C GLN A 154 -3.89 -13.45 -7.61
N ARG A 155 -4.70 -12.64 -6.93
CA ARG A 155 -5.85 -11.95 -7.55
C ARG A 155 -5.41 -10.98 -8.65
N GLY A 156 -4.28 -10.29 -8.45
CA GLY A 156 -3.67 -9.44 -9.48
C GLY A 156 -3.26 -10.23 -10.71
N THR A 157 -2.58 -11.36 -10.51
CA THR A 157 -2.16 -12.27 -11.58
C THR A 157 -3.37 -12.86 -12.33
N LEU A 158 -4.40 -13.33 -11.63
CA LEU A 158 -5.63 -13.85 -12.23
C LEU A 158 -6.36 -12.80 -13.08
N LYS A 159 -6.42 -11.54 -12.61
CA LYS A 159 -6.93 -10.43 -13.43
C LYS A 159 -6.09 -10.19 -14.68
N GLY A 160 -4.76 -10.30 -14.57
CA GLY A 160 -3.84 -10.22 -15.70
C GLY A 160 -4.09 -11.33 -16.73
N THR A 161 -4.27 -12.58 -16.27
CA THR A 161 -4.60 -13.73 -17.13
C THR A 161 -5.97 -13.57 -17.78
N HIS A 162 -6.98 -13.12 -17.04
CA HIS A 162 -8.31 -12.85 -17.60
C HIS A 162 -8.26 -11.76 -18.68
N LYS A 163 -7.47 -10.69 -18.46
CA LYS A 163 -7.26 -9.64 -19.46
C LYS A 163 -6.58 -10.21 -20.72
N LYS A 164 -5.51 -11.00 -20.56
CA LYS A 164 -4.84 -11.67 -21.68
C LYS A 164 -5.78 -12.62 -22.43
N MET A 165 -6.61 -13.36 -21.72
CA MET A 165 -7.61 -14.25 -22.32
C MET A 165 -8.67 -13.46 -23.09
N LEU A 166 -9.13 -12.32 -22.57
CA LEU A 166 -10.03 -11.41 -23.28
C LEU A 166 -9.37 -10.83 -24.54
N ASP A 167 -8.09 -10.45 -24.46
CA ASP A 167 -7.32 -9.96 -25.60
C ASP A 167 -7.15 -11.06 -26.66
N VAL A 168 -6.90 -12.32 -26.25
CA VAL A 168 -6.87 -13.48 -27.15
C VAL A 168 -8.26 -13.77 -27.74
N ALA A 169 -9.33 -13.65 -26.97
CA ALA A 169 -10.70 -13.81 -27.46
C ALA A 169 -11.06 -12.72 -28.49
N ASN A 170 -10.64 -11.47 -28.25
CA ASN A 170 -10.76 -10.37 -29.22
C ASN A 170 -9.93 -10.62 -30.48
N MET A 171 -8.72 -11.18 -30.33
CA MET A 171 -7.85 -11.57 -31.45
C MET A 171 -8.42 -12.76 -32.23
N LEU A 172 -9.10 -13.70 -31.57
CA LEU A 172 -9.88 -14.75 -32.22
C LEU A 172 -11.16 -14.21 -32.86
N GLY A 173 -11.73 -13.12 -32.35
CA GLY A 173 -12.78 -12.35 -33.03
C GLY A 173 -12.30 -11.76 -34.37
N LEU A 174 -11.03 -11.34 -34.45
CA LEU A 174 -10.34 -10.98 -35.70
C LEU A 174 -9.97 -12.21 -36.56
N SER A 175 -10.06 -13.44 -36.03
CA SER A 175 -9.91 -14.65 -36.84
C SER A 175 -11.05 -14.82 -37.85
N ASN A 176 -12.25 -14.27 -37.61
CA ASN A 176 -13.31 -14.25 -38.64
C ASN A 176 -12.88 -13.48 -39.90
N THR A 177 -12.06 -12.43 -39.77
CA THR A 177 -11.47 -11.76 -40.94
C THR A 177 -10.45 -12.64 -41.65
N VAL A 178 -9.63 -13.41 -40.93
CA VAL A 178 -8.70 -14.39 -41.53
C VAL A 178 -9.46 -15.55 -42.18
N MET A 179 -10.52 -16.05 -41.55
CA MET A 179 -11.36 -17.12 -42.07
C MET A 179 -12.10 -16.71 -43.35
N ARG A 180 -12.64 -15.48 -43.40
CA ARG A 180 -13.18 -14.89 -44.63
C ARG A 180 -12.13 -14.69 -45.73
N LEU A 181 -10.89 -14.34 -45.37
CA LEU A 181 -9.79 -14.23 -46.33
C LEU A 181 -9.40 -15.60 -46.92
N ILE A 182 -9.57 -16.70 -46.17
CA ILE A 182 -9.35 -18.07 -46.65
C ILE A 182 -10.50 -18.52 -47.56
N GLU A 183 -11.77 -18.31 -47.17
CA GLU A 183 -12.93 -18.63 -48.04
C GLU A 183 -12.91 -17.86 -49.36
N LYS A 184 -12.43 -16.60 -49.36
CA LYS A 184 -12.26 -15.81 -50.58
C LYS A 184 -11.25 -16.43 -51.54
N ARG A 185 -10.18 -17.06 -51.04
CA ARG A 185 -9.19 -17.75 -51.89
C ARG A 185 -9.78 -18.99 -52.55
N ALA A 186 -10.58 -19.78 -51.83
CA ALA A 186 -11.22 -20.98 -52.38
C ALA A 186 -12.29 -20.66 -53.43
N THR A 187 -13.07 -19.59 -53.22
CA THR A 187 -14.06 -19.15 -54.22
C THR A 187 -13.40 -18.58 -55.46
N GLN A 188 -12.33 -17.79 -55.31
CA GLN A 188 -11.57 -17.25 -56.43
C GLN A 188 -10.91 -18.35 -57.28
N ASP A 189 -10.37 -19.39 -56.64
CA ASP A 189 -9.80 -20.55 -57.33
C ASP A 189 -10.85 -21.31 -58.17
N LYS A 190 -12.07 -21.49 -57.63
CA LYS A 190 -13.19 -22.08 -58.36
C LYS A 190 -13.58 -21.28 -59.61
N PHE A 191 -13.56 -19.95 -59.53
CA PHE A 191 -13.82 -19.09 -60.70
C PHE A 191 -12.72 -19.21 -61.75
N ILE A 192 -11.45 -19.27 -61.34
CA ILE A 192 -10.33 -19.47 -62.26
C ILE A 192 -10.43 -20.84 -62.96
N MET A 193 -10.78 -21.89 -62.22
CA MET A 193 -10.97 -23.24 -62.77
C MET A 193 -12.07 -23.29 -63.84
N ILE A 194 -13.24 -22.71 -63.54
CA ILE A 194 -14.38 -22.67 -64.48
C ILE A 194 -14.05 -21.83 -65.72
N GLY A 195 -13.37 -20.69 -65.53
CA GLY A 195 -12.91 -19.85 -66.64
C GLY A 195 -11.94 -20.59 -67.57
N GLY A 196 -10.99 -21.34 -67.00
CA GLY A 196 -10.05 -22.17 -67.76
C GLY A 196 -10.75 -23.26 -68.58
N MET A 197 -11.75 -23.93 -68.02
CA MET A 197 -12.51 -24.97 -68.72
C MET A 197 -13.34 -24.40 -69.89
N LEU A 198 -13.99 -23.24 -69.70
CA LEU A 198 -14.73 -22.59 -70.79
C LEU A 198 -13.80 -22.12 -71.90
N LEU A 199 -12.65 -21.55 -71.55
CA LEU A 199 -11.67 -21.07 -72.52
C LEU A 199 -11.16 -22.22 -73.41
N THR A 200 -10.83 -23.37 -72.81
CA THR A 200 -10.38 -24.53 -73.58
C THR A 200 -11.47 -25.09 -74.49
N CYS A 201 -12.73 -25.13 -74.03
CA CYS A 201 -13.87 -25.50 -74.87
C CYS A 201 -14.07 -24.55 -76.05
N VAL A 202 -13.98 -23.23 -75.84
CA VAL A 202 -14.10 -22.22 -76.92
C VAL A 202 -12.96 -22.36 -77.92
N VAL A 203 -11.73 -22.58 -77.47
CA VAL A 203 -10.58 -22.81 -78.36
C VAL A 203 -10.81 -24.09 -79.18
N MET A 204 -11.22 -25.20 -78.57
CA MET A 204 -11.56 -26.42 -79.31
C MET A 204 -12.67 -26.19 -80.34
N PHE A 205 -13.74 -25.48 -79.98
CA PHE A 205 -14.83 -25.17 -80.89
C PHE A 205 -14.37 -24.30 -82.07
N LEU A 206 -13.57 -23.26 -81.82
CA LEU A 206 -13.02 -22.40 -82.87
C LEU A 206 -12.10 -23.19 -83.81
N VAL A 207 -11.27 -24.09 -83.27
CA VAL A 207 -10.42 -24.97 -84.09
C VAL A 207 -11.26 -25.87 -84.98
N VAL A 208 -12.30 -26.54 -84.44
CA VAL A 208 -13.18 -27.41 -85.23
C VAL A 208 -13.93 -26.63 -86.32
N LYS A 209 -14.35 -25.39 -86.05
CA LYS A 209 -15.13 -24.58 -87.00
C LYS A 209 -14.28 -23.87 -88.07
N TYR A 210 -12.99 -23.62 -87.81
CA TYR A 210 -12.10 -22.93 -88.74
C TYR A 210 -11.10 -23.86 -89.45
N LEU A 211 -10.76 -25.03 -88.88
CA LEU A 211 -9.89 -26.04 -89.50
C LEU A 211 -10.64 -27.31 -89.98
N GLY A 212 -11.94 -27.44 -89.67
CA GLY A 212 -12.84 -28.46 -90.21
C GLY A 212 -13.86 -27.84 -91.16
#